data_AF-A0A229SPC5-F1
#
_entry.id   AF-A0A229SPC5-F1
#
_cell.length_a   1.000
_cell.length_b   1.000
_cell.length_c   1.000
_cell.angle_alpha   90.00
_cell.angle_beta   90.00
_cell.angle_gamma   90.00
#
_symmetry.space_group_name_H-M   'P 1'
#
loop_
_entity.id
_entity.type
_entity.pdbx_description
1 polymer ?
#
loop_
_entity_poly.entity_id
_entity_poly.type
_entity_poly.pdbx_seq_one_letter_code
_entity_poly.pdbx_strand_id
1 'polypeptide(L)'
;MTLSVGPATIGDLDAARTTSISPLISPALLREDHPVDAAVAKVVRQGRADTVDILEGRDDRLLVVVGPCSVHDPEAALDYARRLAAKADELHDDLHIVMRVYFEKPRTTLGWKGLINDPDLDGTFAVNKGLRMARKLLLDVSELGLPVGCEFLDPITPQFISDIVTWGSIGARTAASQVHRQLCSALSMPVGIKNSTEGDVQVAVDATRAAAASHVFPGINTDGLAALLTTSGNPDCHVILRGHNGGPNYDASTVADTLARLAKAGLPERVIIDASHGNSGKDHVRQAAVVRELASRISAGERGISGLMMESFLAAGRQDLSLGHASELTYGQSITDACLAWDDTAPLLDELASAVRARR
;
A
#
# COMPACT_ATOMS: atom_id res chain seq x y z
N MET A 1 -26.29 11.68 16.06
CA MET A 1 -26.94 11.37 17.34
C MET A 1 -25.87 10.81 18.25
N THR A 2 -25.32 11.63 19.16
CA THR A 2 -24.32 11.23 20.15
C THR A 2 -25.02 10.37 21.20
N LEU A 3 -24.57 9.13 21.38
CA LEU A 3 -25.12 8.26 22.42
C LEU A 3 -24.55 8.70 23.78
N SER A 4 -25.43 9.09 24.70
CA SER A 4 -25.06 9.36 26.09
C SER A 4 -24.67 8.06 26.78
N VAL A 5 -23.48 8.04 27.38
CA VAL A 5 -23.05 6.97 28.29
C VAL A 5 -24.04 6.94 29.47
N GLY A 6 -24.53 5.74 29.81
CA GLY A 6 -25.57 5.52 30.83
C GLY A 6 -25.17 5.90 32.27
N PRO A 7 -26.11 5.86 33.24
CA PRO A 7 -25.92 6.47 34.55
C PRO A 7 -24.97 5.67 35.44
N ALA A 8 -24.07 6.38 36.13
CA ALA A 8 -22.92 5.82 36.82
C ALA A 8 -23.20 5.30 38.24
N THR A 9 -22.80 4.05 38.48
CA THR A 9 -21.93 3.65 39.59
C THR A 9 -21.06 2.53 39.00
N ILE A 10 -19.71 2.58 39.10
CA ILE A 10 -18.72 2.00 38.13
C ILE A 10 -18.41 2.95 36.94
N GLY A 11 -18.54 4.27 37.14
CA GLY A 11 -18.37 5.27 36.07
C GLY A 11 -16.92 5.67 35.76
N ASP A 12 -15.93 5.23 36.54
CA ASP A 12 -14.51 5.54 36.38
C ASP A 12 -13.66 4.36 35.86
N LEU A 13 -14.24 3.16 35.76
CA LEU A 13 -13.53 1.96 35.32
C LEU A 13 -13.48 1.81 33.79
N ASP A 14 -14.44 2.37 33.06
CA ASP A 14 -14.54 2.29 31.60
C ASP A 14 -14.69 3.67 30.96
N ALA A 15 -14.22 3.82 29.71
CA ALA A 15 -14.27 5.04 28.91
C ALA A 15 -13.65 6.31 29.55
N ALA A 16 -12.88 6.20 30.65
CA ALA A 16 -12.27 7.34 31.34
C ALA A 16 -11.31 8.20 30.49
N ARG A 17 -10.85 7.66 29.35
CA ARG A 17 -10.01 8.37 28.36
C ARG A 17 -10.70 8.58 27.01
N THR A 18 -11.99 8.24 26.88
CA THR A 18 -12.76 8.36 25.65
C THR A 18 -13.58 9.65 25.70
N THR A 19 -13.24 10.62 24.86
CA THR A 19 -13.92 11.93 24.87
C THR A 19 -15.27 11.91 24.14
N SER A 20 -15.43 11.04 23.14
CA SER A 20 -16.69 10.87 22.40
C SER A 20 -16.72 9.53 21.66
N ILE A 21 -17.92 9.06 21.32
CA ILE A 21 -18.16 7.92 20.45
C ILE A 21 -19.16 8.36 19.38
N SER A 22 -18.81 8.16 18.12
CA SER A 22 -19.64 8.50 16.96
C SER A 22 -19.84 7.26 16.08
N PRO A 23 -21.01 7.11 15.44
CA PRO A 23 -21.25 5.98 14.55
C PRO A 23 -20.40 6.09 13.28
N LEU A 24 -19.85 4.95 12.86
CA LEU A 24 -19.19 4.77 11.56
C LEU A 24 -20.20 4.12 10.60
N ILE A 25 -20.19 4.52 9.32
CA ILE A 25 -20.96 3.85 8.28
C ILE A 25 -20.58 2.36 8.24
N SER A 26 -21.52 1.46 7.92
CA SER A 26 -21.16 0.05 7.72
C SER A 26 -20.46 -0.17 6.37
N PRO A 27 -19.60 -1.19 6.26
CA PRO A 27 -19.02 -1.56 4.97
C PRO A 27 -20.05 -1.83 3.87
N ALA A 28 -21.17 -2.47 4.20
CA ALA A 28 -22.25 -2.78 3.25
C ALA A 28 -22.86 -1.50 2.66
N LEU A 29 -23.20 -0.52 3.51
CA LEU A 29 -23.77 0.76 3.05
C LEU A 29 -22.77 1.54 2.20
N LEU A 30 -21.49 1.56 2.57
CA LEU A 30 -20.48 2.23 1.75
C LEU A 30 -20.33 1.57 0.37
N ARG A 31 -20.40 0.24 0.30
CA ARG A 31 -20.35 -0.52 -0.95
C ARG A 31 -21.61 -0.34 -1.80
N GLU A 32 -22.75 -0.06 -1.18
CA GLU A 32 -23.98 0.30 -1.88
C GLU A 32 -23.92 1.73 -2.44
N ASP A 33 -23.42 2.71 -1.67
CA ASP A 33 -23.18 4.10 -2.12
C ASP A 33 -22.21 4.15 -3.32
N HIS A 34 -21.23 3.24 -3.34
CA HIS A 34 -20.14 3.19 -4.32
C HIS A 34 -19.89 1.73 -4.79
N PRO A 35 -20.74 1.18 -5.67
CA PRO A 35 -20.67 -0.22 -6.08
C PRO A 35 -19.48 -0.47 -7.02
N VAL A 36 -18.94 -1.69 -6.96
CA VAL A 36 -18.00 -2.19 -7.96
C VAL A 36 -18.78 -2.66 -9.18
N ASP A 37 -18.53 -2.03 -10.33
CA ASP A 37 -19.13 -2.45 -11.59
C ASP A 37 -18.35 -3.62 -12.24
N ALA A 38 -18.85 -4.11 -13.38
CA ALA A 38 -18.23 -5.22 -14.08
C ALA A 38 -16.84 -4.89 -14.65
N ALA A 39 -16.59 -3.65 -15.06
CA ALA A 39 -15.32 -3.21 -15.64
C ALA A 39 -14.24 -3.14 -14.56
N VAL A 40 -14.53 -2.48 -13.43
CA VAL A 40 -13.65 -2.44 -12.26
C VAL A 40 -13.40 -3.85 -11.74
N ALA A 41 -14.44 -4.69 -11.62
CA ALA A 41 -14.26 -6.07 -11.16
C ALA A 41 -13.33 -6.88 -12.08
N LYS A 42 -13.32 -6.61 -13.39
CA LYS A 42 -12.38 -7.23 -14.33
C LYS A 42 -10.95 -6.76 -14.08
N VAL A 43 -10.73 -5.46 -13.92
CA VAL A 43 -9.40 -4.87 -13.63
C VAL A 43 -8.82 -5.47 -12.35
N VAL A 44 -9.62 -5.53 -11.28
CA VAL A 44 -9.17 -6.06 -9.98
C VAL A 44 -8.85 -7.56 -10.07
N ARG A 45 -9.71 -8.36 -10.71
CA ARG A 45 -9.47 -9.81 -10.85
C ARG A 45 -8.24 -10.09 -11.70
N GLN A 46 -8.11 -9.41 -12.85
CA GLN A 46 -6.96 -9.60 -13.73
C GLN A 46 -5.68 -9.11 -13.06
N GLY A 47 -5.69 -7.93 -12.44
CA GLY A 47 -4.52 -7.41 -11.74
C GLY A 47 -4.06 -8.33 -10.61
N ARG A 48 -4.98 -8.94 -9.86
CA ARG A 48 -4.62 -9.93 -8.84
C ARG A 48 -3.99 -11.17 -9.46
N ALA A 49 -4.56 -11.68 -10.55
CA ALA A 49 -4.01 -12.83 -11.26
C ALA A 49 -2.61 -12.55 -11.81
N ASP A 50 -2.42 -11.42 -12.50
CA ASP A 50 -1.14 -10.98 -13.05
C ASP A 50 -0.08 -10.82 -11.95
N THR A 51 -0.46 -10.19 -10.83
CA THR A 51 0.41 -10.07 -9.66
C THR A 51 0.84 -11.44 -9.14
N VAL A 52 -0.09 -12.39 -9.00
CA VAL A 52 0.23 -13.77 -8.59
C VAL A 52 1.13 -14.45 -9.61
N ASP A 53 0.86 -14.31 -10.91
CA ASP A 53 1.66 -14.95 -11.97
C ASP A 53 3.11 -14.45 -11.97
N ILE A 54 3.33 -13.14 -11.77
CA ILE A 54 4.68 -12.55 -11.64
C ILE A 54 5.36 -13.05 -10.37
N LEU A 55 4.64 -13.08 -9.25
CA LEU A 55 5.18 -13.57 -8.01
C LEU A 55 5.56 -15.05 -8.13
N GLU A 56 4.75 -15.89 -8.77
CA GLU A 56 5.02 -17.33 -8.99
C GLU A 56 6.04 -17.60 -10.11
N GLY A 57 6.51 -16.54 -10.81
CA GLY A 57 7.44 -16.67 -11.93
C GLY A 57 6.83 -17.31 -13.18
N ARG A 58 5.50 -17.35 -13.28
CA ARG A 58 4.76 -17.78 -14.48
C ARG A 58 4.67 -16.68 -15.53
N ASP A 59 4.79 -15.43 -15.09
CA ASP A 59 4.88 -14.23 -15.91
C ASP A 59 6.24 -13.57 -15.62
N ASP A 60 6.95 -13.21 -16.69
CA ASP A 60 8.29 -12.63 -16.65
C ASP A 60 8.28 -11.10 -16.71
N ARG A 61 7.10 -10.46 -16.63
CA ARG A 61 6.99 -9.03 -16.39
C ARG A 61 7.48 -8.66 -14.99
N LEU A 62 7.68 -7.37 -14.77
CA LEU A 62 8.05 -6.82 -13.46
C LEU A 62 6.85 -6.12 -12.83
N LEU A 63 6.54 -6.45 -11.57
CA LEU A 63 5.53 -5.71 -10.80
C LEU A 63 6.09 -4.36 -10.37
N VAL A 64 5.41 -3.26 -10.69
CA VAL A 64 5.82 -1.91 -10.31
C VAL A 64 4.67 -1.22 -9.56
N VAL A 65 4.84 -1.04 -8.24
CA VAL A 65 3.89 -0.33 -7.39
C VAL A 65 4.32 1.13 -7.27
N VAL A 66 3.64 2.04 -7.96
CA VAL A 66 4.10 3.42 -8.16
C VAL A 66 2.99 4.45 -8.00
N GLY A 67 3.27 5.56 -7.32
CA GLY A 67 2.30 6.61 -7.04
C GLY A 67 2.64 7.42 -5.78
N PRO A 68 1.77 8.33 -5.34
CA PRO A 68 2.10 9.29 -4.29
C PRO A 68 2.38 8.59 -2.95
N CYS A 69 3.23 9.21 -2.11
CA CYS A 69 3.50 8.70 -0.77
C CYS A 69 2.20 8.49 0.03
N SER A 70 1.32 9.50 0.01
CA SER A 70 -0.08 9.39 0.44
C SER A 70 -0.96 10.38 -0.33
N VAL A 71 -2.21 10.02 -0.57
CA VAL A 71 -3.20 10.83 -1.28
C VAL A 71 -3.91 11.74 -0.31
N HIS A 72 -3.80 13.05 -0.52
CA HIS A 72 -4.52 14.10 0.21
C HIS A 72 -5.51 14.87 -0.69
N ASP A 73 -5.27 14.87 -2.00
CA ASP A 73 -6.08 15.52 -3.02
C ASP A 73 -6.53 14.46 -4.05
N PRO A 74 -7.80 14.03 -4.04
CA PRO A 74 -8.34 13.07 -5.01
C PRO A 74 -8.28 13.54 -6.46
N GLU A 75 -8.38 14.86 -6.73
CA GLU A 75 -8.35 15.39 -8.09
C GLU A 75 -6.94 15.29 -8.68
N ALA A 76 -5.92 15.69 -7.92
CA ALA A 76 -4.52 15.50 -8.30
C ALA A 76 -4.14 14.03 -8.42
N ALA A 77 -4.64 13.17 -7.53
CA ALA A 77 -4.45 11.73 -7.63
C ALA A 77 -5.04 11.16 -8.93
N LEU A 78 -6.21 11.64 -9.36
CA LEU A 78 -6.84 11.19 -10.59
C LEU A 78 -6.15 11.74 -11.85
N ASP A 79 -5.59 12.97 -11.83
CA ASP A 79 -4.69 13.44 -12.92
C ASP A 79 -3.48 12.50 -13.04
N TYR A 80 -2.79 12.24 -11.93
CA TYR A 80 -1.67 11.30 -11.91
C TYR A 80 -2.07 9.91 -12.44
N ALA A 81 -3.23 9.39 -12.02
CA ALA A 81 -3.75 8.10 -12.46
C ALA A 81 -3.99 8.04 -13.98
N ARG A 82 -4.51 9.11 -14.60
CA ARG A 82 -4.70 9.16 -16.05
C ARG A 82 -3.38 9.08 -16.81
N ARG A 83 -2.35 9.78 -16.34
CA ARG A 83 -1.01 9.73 -16.93
C ARG A 83 -0.39 8.34 -16.76
N LEU A 84 -0.53 7.75 -15.56
CA LEU A 84 -0.01 6.42 -15.26
C LEU A 84 -0.74 5.32 -16.04
N ALA A 85 -2.06 5.42 -16.23
CA ALA A 85 -2.84 4.46 -17.02
C ALA A 85 -2.37 4.44 -18.49
N ALA A 86 -2.15 5.60 -19.10
CA ALA A 86 -1.61 5.67 -20.46
C ALA A 86 -0.21 5.03 -20.55
N LYS A 87 0.65 5.28 -19.56
CA LYS A 87 2.00 4.69 -19.51
C LYS A 87 1.98 3.18 -19.21
N ALA A 88 1.03 2.71 -18.42
CA ALA A 88 0.83 1.29 -18.14
C ALA A 88 0.38 0.51 -19.36
N ASP A 89 -0.50 1.08 -20.19
CA ASP A 89 -0.91 0.50 -21.47
C ASP A 89 0.27 0.39 -22.46
N GLU A 90 1.09 1.44 -22.55
CA GLU A 90 2.31 1.46 -23.37
C GLU A 90 3.30 0.35 -22.98
N LEU A 91 3.46 0.08 -21.68
CA LEU A 91 4.50 -0.81 -21.13
C LEU A 91 3.96 -2.18 -20.68
N HIS A 92 2.71 -2.51 -21.03
CA HIS A 92 2.00 -3.67 -20.47
C HIS A 92 2.67 -5.03 -20.75
N ASP A 93 3.44 -5.13 -21.84
CA ASP A 93 4.20 -6.32 -22.22
C ASP A 93 5.39 -6.59 -21.31
N ASP A 94 5.91 -5.57 -20.62
CA ASP A 94 7.14 -5.64 -19.81
C ASP A 94 6.86 -5.40 -18.32
N LEU A 95 5.89 -4.54 -17.99
CA LEU A 95 5.58 -4.12 -16.63
C LEU A 95 4.11 -4.40 -16.29
N HIS A 96 3.88 -4.95 -15.10
CA HIS A 96 2.58 -4.92 -14.46
C HIS A 96 2.55 -3.75 -13.47
N ILE A 97 2.00 -2.62 -13.91
CA ILE A 97 1.95 -1.38 -13.13
C ILE A 97 0.70 -1.37 -12.25
N VAL A 98 0.91 -1.19 -10.94
CA VAL A 98 -0.14 -1.00 -9.94
C VAL A 98 0.01 0.40 -9.34
N MET A 99 -1.05 1.21 -9.40
CA MET A 99 -1.01 2.53 -8.79
C MET A 99 -1.01 2.43 -7.27
N ARG A 100 -0.02 3.05 -6.64
CA ARG A 100 0.01 3.23 -5.19
C ARG A 100 -1.03 4.27 -4.76
N VAL A 101 -2.07 3.85 -4.03
CA VAL A 101 -3.14 4.71 -3.49
C VAL A 101 -3.19 4.53 -1.97
N TYR A 102 -2.29 5.23 -1.26
CA TYR A 102 -2.18 5.13 0.20
C TYR A 102 -2.88 6.32 0.85
N PHE A 103 -3.76 6.08 1.81
CA PHE A 103 -4.55 7.17 2.41
C PHE A 103 -3.91 7.77 3.65
N GLU A 104 -2.99 7.08 4.29
CA GLU A 104 -2.35 7.52 5.52
C GLU A 104 -0.88 7.13 5.53
N LYS A 105 -0.07 7.99 6.17
CA LYS A 105 1.31 7.67 6.53
C LYS A 105 1.37 7.43 8.05
N PRO A 106 1.79 6.26 8.53
CA PRO A 106 1.95 6.05 9.97
C PRO A 106 3.00 6.99 10.58
N ARG A 107 2.62 7.75 11.62
CA ARG A 107 3.51 8.71 12.31
C ARG A 107 3.56 8.42 13.81
N THR A 108 4.74 8.60 14.40
CA THR A 108 4.95 8.60 15.86
C THR A 108 4.81 9.99 16.47
N THR A 109 4.75 11.04 15.63
CA THR A 109 4.56 12.45 16.01
C THR A 109 3.19 12.95 15.57
N LEU A 110 2.77 14.10 16.12
CA LEU A 110 1.58 14.82 15.68
C LEU A 110 1.73 15.25 14.20
N GLY A 111 0.63 15.18 13.45
CA GLY A 111 0.57 15.45 12.01
C GLY A 111 -0.76 14.98 11.42
N TRP A 112 -0.99 15.30 10.15
CA TRP A 112 -2.18 14.87 9.40
C TRP A 112 -2.37 13.35 9.45
N LYS A 113 -3.61 12.92 9.65
CA LYS A 113 -3.98 11.51 9.89
C LYS A 113 -4.40 10.75 8.64
N GLY A 114 -4.25 11.36 7.47
CA GLY A 114 -4.61 10.74 6.21
C GLY A 114 -6.03 11.07 5.75
N LEU A 115 -6.32 10.82 4.48
CA LEU A 115 -7.57 11.22 3.81
C LEU A 115 -8.80 10.56 4.42
N ILE A 116 -8.68 9.29 4.83
CA ILE A 116 -9.79 8.60 5.49
C ILE A 116 -10.12 9.27 6.82
N ASN A 117 -9.12 9.62 7.62
CA ASN A 117 -9.35 10.18 8.94
C ASN A 117 -9.73 11.66 8.88
N ASP A 118 -9.02 12.45 8.10
CA ASP A 118 -9.11 13.92 8.07
C ASP A 118 -9.13 14.42 6.60
N PRO A 119 -10.25 14.22 5.88
CA PRO A 119 -10.33 14.48 4.43
C PRO A 119 -10.26 15.97 4.06
N ASP A 120 -10.57 16.86 4.98
CA ASP A 120 -10.60 18.31 4.77
C ASP A 120 -9.30 19.00 5.16
N LEU A 121 -8.31 18.22 5.64
CA LEU A 121 -6.99 18.71 6.06
C LEU A 121 -7.08 19.78 7.17
N ASP A 122 -8.10 19.74 8.01
CA ASP A 122 -8.43 20.77 9.00
C ASP A 122 -8.54 20.24 10.44
N GLY A 123 -8.32 18.93 10.64
CA GLY A 123 -8.39 18.29 11.95
C GLY A 123 -9.81 18.04 12.45
N THR A 124 -10.83 18.13 11.59
CA THR A 124 -12.24 17.86 11.97
C THR A 124 -12.56 16.38 12.11
N PHE A 125 -11.71 15.51 11.57
CA PHE A 125 -11.87 14.06 11.61
C PHE A 125 -13.18 13.54 10.99
N ALA A 126 -13.56 14.06 9.81
CA ALA A 126 -14.77 13.65 9.11
C ALA A 126 -14.66 12.24 8.47
N VAL A 127 -14.46 11.19 9.28
CA VAL A 127 -14.11 9.83 8.83
C VAL A 127 -15.12 9.24 7.83
N ASN A 128 -16.42 9.41 8.06
CA ASN A 128 -17.46 8.92 7.15
C ASN A 128 -17.41 9.59 5.76
N LYS A 129 -16.92 10.83 5.67
CA LYS A 129 -16.66 11.52 4.41
C LYS A 129 -15.38 10.98 3.77
N GLY A 130 -14.32 10.82 4.58
CA GLY A 130 -13.04 10.27 4.12
C GLY A 130 -13.16 8.86 3.54
N LEU A 131 -13.95 7.98 4.16
CA LEU A 131 -14.25 6.64 3.63
C LEU A 131 -14.93 6.67 2.25
N ARG A 132 -15.90 7.57 2.05
CA ARG A 132 -16.56 7.77 0.74
C ARG A 132 -15.59 8.28 -0.30
N MET A 133 -14.80 9.30 0.04
CA MET A 133 -13.78 9.86 -0.86
C MET A 133 -12.73 8.82 -1.25
N ALA A 134 -12.22 8.07 -0.28
CA ALA A 134 -11.23 7.02 -0.50
C ALA A 134 -11.78 5.92 -1.42
N ARG A 135 -12.98 5.39 -1.13
CA ARG A 135 -13.59 4.34 -1.96
C ARG A 135 -13.89 4.84 -3.37
N LYS A 136 -14.47 6.03 -3.51
CA LYS A 136 -14.74 6.63 -4.83
C LYS A 136 -13.45 6.77 -5.63
N LEU A 137 -12.37 7.26 -5.03
CA LEU A 137 -11.09 7.38 -5.73
C LEU A 137 -10.56 6.03 -6.22
N LEU A 138 -10.64 4.97 -5.42
CA LEU A 138 -10.19 3.63 -5.85
C LEU A 138 -11.00 3.11 -7.05
N LEU A 139 -12.31 3.38 -7.07
CA LEU A 139 -13.16 3.07 -8.22
C LEU A 139 -12.75 3.91 -9.44
N ASP A 140 -12.67 5.23 -9.29
CA ASP A 140 -12.31 6.16 -10.37
C ASP A 140 -10.96 5.80 -11.02
N VAL A 141 -9.96 5.37 -10.23
CA VAL A 141 -8.66 4.91 -10.75
C VAL A 141 -8.82 3.58 -11.49
N SER A 142 -9.58 2.63 -10.94
CA SER A 142 -9.78 1.32 -11.55
C SER A 142 -10.61 1.40 -12.84
N GLU A 143 -11.50 2.37 -12.96
CA GLU A 143 -12.25 2.67 -14.20
C GLU A 143 -11.33 3.10 -15.35
N LEU A 144 -10.13 3.62 -15.07
CA LEU A 144 -9.11 3.90 -16.07
C LEU A 144 -8.38 2.64 -16.57
N GLY A 145 -8.76 1.45 -16.09
CA GLY A 145 -8.08 0.19 -16.40
C GLY A 145 -6.86 -0.09 -15.51
N LEU A 146 -6.59 0.77 -14.52
CA LEU A 146 -5.37 0.72 -13.72
C LEU A 146 -5.62 0.03 -12.37
N PRO A 147 -4.93 -1.08 -12.04
CA PRO A 147 -5.06 -1.70 -10.74
C PRO A 147 -4.50 -0.81 -9.62
N VAL A 148 -5.09 -0.90 -8.43
CA VAL A 148 -4.71 -0.09 -7.25
C VAL A 148 -4.08 -0.93 -6.14
N GLY A 149 -3.08 -0.36 -5.48
CA GLY A 149 -2.39 -0.93 -4.33
C GLY A 149 -2.53 -0.05 -3.08
N CYS A 150 -2.81 -0.65 -1.94
CA CYS A 150 -3.03 0.06 -0.67
C CYS A 150 -2.20 -0.53 0.48
N GLU A 151 -1.92 0.28 1.50
CA GLU A 151 -1.41 -0.18 2.79
C GLU A 151 -2.53 -0.32 3.81
N PHE A 152 -2.52 -1.43 4.55
CA PHE A 152 -3.51 -1.69 5.59
C PHE A 152 -2.89 -1.49 6.98
N LEU A 153 -3.43 -0.50 7.70
CA LEU A 153 -2.89 -0.01 8.98
C LEU A 153 -3.66 -0.50 10.20
N ASP A 154 -4.86 -1.04 9.99
CA ASP A 154 -5.77 -1.52 11.01
C ASP A 154 -6.64 -2.65 10.45
N PRO A 155 -7.26 -3.49 11.30
CA PRO A 155 -8.06 -4.63 10.86
C PRO A 155 -9.51 -4.29 10.45
N ILE A 156 -9.94 -3.03 10.56
CA ILE A 156 -11.32 -2.58 10.30
C ILE A 156 -11.44 -1.98 8.90
N THR A 157 -10.60 -1.00 8.56
CA THR A 157 -10.60 -0.29 7.27
C THR A 157 -10.61 -1.20 6.04
N PRO A 158 -9.91 -2.36 5.99
CA PRO A 158 -9.97 -3.27 4.85
C PRO A 158 -11.39 -3.70 4.47
N GLN A 159 -12.33 -3.79 5.42
CA GLN A 159 -13.71 -4.16 5.11
C GLN A 159 -14.40 -3.14 4.20
N PHE A 160 -13.94 -1.89 4.17
CA PHE A 160 -14.56 -0.82 3.38
C PHE A 160 -14.08 -0.75 1.94
N ILE A 161 -12.87 -1.24 1.65
CA ILE A 161 -12.17 -0.97 0.38
C ILE A 161 -11.48 -2.18 -0.26
N SER A 162 -11.27 -3.28 0.48
CA SER A 162 -10.42 -4.40 0.01
C SER A 162 -10.99 -5.15 -1.20
N ASP A 163 -12.28 -5.01 -1.51
CA ASP A 163 -12.91 -5.56 -2.71
C ASP A 163 -12.39 -4.92 -4.01
N ILE A 164 -11.79 -3.73 -3.95
CA ILE A 164 -11.25 -2.99 -5.11
C ILE A 164 -9.71 -3.05 -5.15
N VAL A 165 -9.05 -3.50 -4.08
CA VAL A 165 -7.58 -3.48 -4.00
C VAL A 165 -6.99 -4.68 -4.74
N THR A 166 -6.01 -4.42 -5.61
CA THR A 166 -5.29 -5.43 -6.39
C THR A 166 -4.06 -5.98 -5.66
N TRP A 167 -3.36 -5.13 -4.91
CA TRP A 167 -2.17 -5.51 -4.15
C TRP A 167 -2.16 -4.79 -2.80
N GLY A 168 -1.85 -5.51 -1.72
CA GLY A 168 -1.79 -4.95 -0.37
C GLY A 168 -0.37 -4.79 0.14
N SER A 169 -0.17 -3.93 1.14
CA SER A 169 1.06 -3.96 1.94
C SER A 169 0.82 -3.82 3.43
N ILE A 170 1.72 -4.42 4.23
CA ILE A 170 1.86 -4.16 5.66
C ILE A 170 3.15 -3.39 5.93
N GLY A 171 3.01 -2.31 6.69
CA GLY A 171 4.11 -1.41 7.04
C GLY A 171 5.16 -2.04 7.96
N ALA A 172 6.36 -1.46 7.94
CA ALA A 172 7.50 -1.95 8.72
C ALA A 172 7.24 -1.98 10.25
N ARG A 173 6.36 -1.12 10.75
CA ARG A 173 5.99 -1.05 12.18
C ARG A 173 4.94 -2.08 12.57
N THR A 174 4.21 -2.65 11.62
CA THR A 174 3.13 -3.61 11.85
C THR A 174 3.47 -5.02 11.34
N ALA A 175 4.61 -5.21 10.68
CA ALA A 175 5.09 -6.53 10.23
C ALA A 175 5.23 -7.56 11.36
N ALA A 176 5.60 -7.13 12.58
CA ALA A 176 5.69 -7.98 13.76
C ALA A 176 4.35 -8.16 14.50
N SER A 177 3.30 -7.43 14.11
CA SER A 177 2.00 -7.45 14.79
C SER A 177 1.22 -8.71 14.42
N GLN A 178 0.82 -9.49 15.43
CA GLN A 178 0.00 -10.68 15.23
C GLN A 178 -1.34 -10.34 14.57
N VAL A 179 -1.97 -9.23 14.93
CA VAL A 179 -3.24 -8.77 14.35
C VAL A 179 -3.10 -8.52 12.85
N HIS A 180 -1.98 -7.95 12.41
CA HIS A 180 -1.74 -7.70 10.98
C HIS A 180 -1.36 -8.98 10.23
N ARG A 181 -0.64 -9.91 10.86
CA ARG A 181 -0.38 -11.24 10.27
C ARG A 181 -1.66 -12.03 10.05
N GLN A 182 -2.58 -11.97 11.02
CA GLN A 182 -3.93 -12.53 10.90
C GLN A 182 -4.74 -11.83 9.80
N LEU A 183 -4.69 -10.50 9.73
CA LEU A 183 -5.32 -9.74 8.64
C LEU A 183 -4.80 -10.19 7.27
N CYS A 184 -3.48 -10.33 7.08
CA CYS A 184 -2.89 -10.80 5.83
C CYS A 184 -3.48 -12.15 5.37
N SER A 185 -3.72 -13.06 6.31
CA SER A 185 -4.34 -14.36 6.02
C SER A 185 -5.78 -14.28 5.51
N ALA A 186 -6.47 -13.14 5.74
CA ALA A 186 -7.85 -12.89 5.31
C ALA A 186 -7.96 -12.11 4.00
N LEU A 187 -6.91 -11.39 3.62
CA LEU A 187 -6.94 -10.47 2.48
C LEU A 187 -7.00 -11.23 1.15
N SER A 188 -7.90 -10.80 0.26
CA SER A 188 -8.20 -11.50 -1.01
C SER A 188 -7.21 -11.19 -2.15
N MET A 189 -6.06 -10.62 -1.83
CA MET A 189 -5.04 -10.21 -2.79
C MET A 189 -3.63 -10.53 -2.26
N PRO A 190 -2.60 -10.54 -3.13
CA PRO A 190 -1.21 -10.62 -2.69
C PRO A 190 -0.84 -9.47 -1.75
N VAL A 191 -0.08 -9.76 -0.70
CA VAL A 191 0.30 -8.75 0.32
C VAL A 191 1.81 -8.73 0.52
N GLY A 192 2.43 -7.57 0.26
CA GLY A 192 3.84 -7.35 0.56
C GLY A 192 4.05 -6.92 2.01
N ILE A 193 4.97 -7.57 2.71
CA ILE A 193 5.25 -7.28 4.12
C ILE A 193 6.66 -6.69 4.23
N LYS A 194 6.75 -5.46 4.72
CA LYS A 194 8.03 -4.74 4.85
C LYS A 194 8.92 -5.33 5.94
N ASN A 195 10.24 -5.37 5.70
CA ASN A 195 11.21 -5.57 6.77
C ASN A 195 11.06 -4.48 7.86
N SER A 196 11.54 -4.77 9.07
CA SER A 196 11.37 -3.87 10.21
C SER A 196 12.11 -2.53 10.03
N THR A 197 11.77 -1.53 10.84
CA THR A 197 12.45 -0.21 10.80
C THR A 197 13.94 -0.30 11.12
N GLU A 198 14.34 -1.34 11.86
CA GLU A 198 15.73 -1.64 12.25
C GLU A 198 16.47 -2.49 11.21
N GLY A 199 15.79 -2.94 10.16
CA GLY A 199 16.39 -3.72 9.06
C GLY A 199 16.24 -5.23 9.21
N ASP A 200 15.54 -5.71 10.23
CA ASP A 200 15.31 -7.13 10.42
C ASP A 200 14.32 -7.66 9.36
N VAL A 201 14.87 -8.43 8.42
CA VAL A 201 14.14 -9.12 7.36
C VAL A 201 13.40 -10.35 7.90
N GLN A 202 13.89 -10.99 8.97
CA GLN A 202 13.28 -12.21 9.51
C GLN A 202 11.83 -11.95 9.96
N VAL A 203 11.55 -10.75 10.50
CA VAL A 203 10.19 -10.35 10.88
C VAL A 203 9.20 -10.46 9.71
N ALA A 204 9.62 -10.07 8.50
CA ALA A 204 8.78 -10.13 7.30
C ALA A 204 8.65 -11.58 6.76
N VAL A 205 9.72 -12.37 6.85
CA VAL A 205 9.70 -13.81 6.50
C VAL A 205 8.73 -14.56 7.42
N ASP A 206 8.81 -14.34 8.73
CA ASP A 206 7.92 -14.96 9.72
C ASP A 206 6.47 -14.53 9.52
N ALA A 207 6.24 -13.26 9.19
CA ALA A 207 4.92 -12.74 8.90
C ALA A 207 4.32 -13.34 7.62
N THR A 208 5.13 -13.53 6.56
CA THR A 208 4.73 -14.20 5.32
C THR A 208 4.33 -15.65 5.61
N ARG A 209 5.14 -16.37 6.39
CA ARG A 209 4.83 -17.74 6.81
C ARG A 209 3.57 -17.82 7.68
N ALA A 210 3.38 -16.87 8.59
CA ALA A 210 2.19 -16.81 9.44
C ALA A 210 0.93 -16.52 8.62
N ALA A 211 1.00 -15.62 7.66
CA ALA A 211 -0.13 -15.25 6.79
C ALA A 211 -0.61 -16.42 5.92
N ALA A 212 0.29 -17.33 5.53
CA ALA A 212 -0.05 -18.53 4.76
C ALA A 212 -0.87 -19.58 5.54
N ALA A 213 -0.96 -19.46 6.87
CA ALA A 213 -1.73 -20.37 7.71
C ALA A 213 -3.16 -19.87 7.96
N SER A 214 -4.07 -20.79 8.31
CA SER A 214 -5.41 -20.48 8.80
C SER A 214 -5.36 -19.81 10.18
N HIS A 215 -6.21 -18.80 10.39
CA HIS A 215 -6.38 -18.12 11.67
C HIS A 215 -7.86 -17.98 12.04
N VAL A 216 -8.11 -17.78 13.34
CA VAL A 216 -9.39 -17.29 13.88
C VAL A 216 -9.12 -16.06 14.73
N PHE A 217 -9.79 -14.94 14.44
CA PHE A 217 -9.58 -13.68 15.17
C PHE A 217 -10.83 -12.77 15.15
N PRO A 218 -10.99 -11.87 16.13
CA PRO A 218 -12.09 -10.90 16.13
C PRO A 218 -11.88 -9.80 15.10
N GLY A 219 -12.96 -9.40 14.43
CA GLY A 219 -13.03 -8.29 13.49
C GLY A 219 -14.46 -7.76 13.38
N ILE A 220 -14.83 -7.20 12.22
CA ILE A 220 -16.20 -6.80 11.92
C ILE A 220 -16.71 -7.52 10.66
N ASN A 221 -18.02 -7.76 10.59
CA ASN A 221 -18.68 -8.19 9.36
C ASN A 221 -19.05 -6.98 8.47
N THR A 222 -19.69 -7.23 7.33
CA THR A 222 -20.11 -6.18 6.39
C THR A 222 -21.17 -5.23 6.95
N ASP A 223 -21.91 -5.63 7.98
CA ASP A 223 -22.89 -4.77 8.66
C ASP A 223 -22.24 -3.89 9.73
N GLY A 224 -20.93 -4.02 9.96
CA GLY A 224 -20.19 -3.28 10.99
C GLY A 224 -20.31 -3.87 12.39
N LEU A 225 -20.84 -5.09 12.52
CA LEU A 225 -20.97 -5.79 13.80
C LEU A 225 -19.72 -6.62 14.09
N ALA A 226 -19.35 -6.71 15.37
CA ALA A 226 -18.26 -7.57 15.82
C ALA A 226 -18.49 -9.02 15.37
N ALA A 227 -17.45 -9.66 14.82
CA ALA A 227 -17.52 -10.99 14.26
C ALA A 227 -16.22 -11.78 14.51
N LEU A 228 -16.30 -13.11 14.51
CA LEU A 228 -15.14 -13.98 14.42
C LEU A 228 -14.84 -14.27 12.95
N LEU A 229 -13.65 -13.91 12.50
CA LEU A 229 -13.16 -14.18 11.15
C LEU A 229 -12.33 -15.47 11.20
N THR A 230 -12.68 -16.44 10.35
CA THR A 230 -11.91 -17.66 10.13
C THR A 230 -11.33 -17.62 8.72
N THR A 231 -10.02 -17.78 8.58
CA THR A 231 -9.32 -17.63 7.30
C THR A 231 -8.73 -18.95 6.82
N SER A 232 -8.54 -19.09 5.51
CA SER A 232 -7.84 -20.22 4.90
C SER A 232 -6.32 -20.06 4.90
N GLY A 233 -5.83 -18.84 5.12
CA GLY A 233 -4.44 -18.46 4.82
C GLY A 233 -4.32 -17.77 3.46
N ASN A 234 -3.25 -16.99 3.30
CA ASN A 234 -2.88 -16.28 2.09
C ASN A 234 -1.45 -16.68 1.67
N PRO A 235 -1.30 -17.55 0.64
CA PRO A 235 0.01 -18.00 0.16
C PRO A 235 0.73 -16.95 -0.70
N ASP A 236 0.04 -15.88 -1.10
CA ASP A 236 0.54 -14.88 -2.05
C ASP A 236 1.28 -13.72 -1.35
N CYS A 237 1.52 -13.84 -0.05
CA CYS A 237 2.36 -12.90 0.69
C CYS A 237 3.83 -12.99 0.25
N HIS A 238 4.54 -11.86 0.34
CA HIS A 238 5.95 -11.75 -0.04
C HIS A 238 6.66 -10.66 0.78
N VAL A 239 7.99 -10.67 0.77
CA VAL A 239 8.81 -9.71 1.51
C VAL A 239 9.05 -8.44 0.68
N ILE A 240 8.96 -7.28 1.33
CA ILE A 240 9.41 -5.99 0.79
C ILE A 240 10.69 -5.55 1.51
N LEU A 241 11.77 -5.35 0.74
CA LEU A 241 13.02 -4.74 1.21
C LEU A 241 12.96 -3.22 1.02
N ARG A 242 13.01 -2.46 2.12
CA ARG A 242 12.79 -0.99 2.14
C ARG A 242 13.95 -0.17 2.73
N GLY A 243 15.05 -0.84 3.05
CA GLY A 243 16.15 -0.33 3.86
C GLY A 243 15.81 -0.32 5.34
N HIS A 244 16.59 0.43 6.11
CA HIS A 244 16.35 0.70 7.52
C HIS A 244 16.88 2.09 7.92
N ASN A 245 16.87 2.42 9.20
CA ASN A 245 17.41 3.70 9.68
C ASN A 245 18.94 3.79 9.50
N GLY A 246 19.63 2.64 9.45
CA GLY A 246 21.08 2.56 9.32
C GLY A 246 21.59 2.48 7.88
N GLY A 247 20.72 2.37 6.87
CA GLY A 247 21.13 2.32 5.48
C GLY A 247 20.18 1.57 4.53
N PRO A 248 20.56 1.51 3.24
CA PRO A 248 19.86 0.71 2.25
C PRO A 248 20.07 -0.80 2.49
N ASN A 249 19.13 -1.61 2.01
CA ASN A 249 19.21 -3.07 2.08
C ASN A 249 18.79 -3.73 0.76
N TYR A 250 18.91 -2.99 -0.35
CA TYR A 250 18.56 -3.49 -1.69
C TYR A 250 19.75 -4.14 -2.40
N ASP A 251 20.95 -4.15 -1.82
CA ASP A 251 22.15 -4.73 -2.43
C ASP A 251 22.01 -6.25 -2.69
N ALA A 252 22.82 -6.77 -3.62
CA ALA A 252 22.73 -8.18 -4.04
C ALA A 252 22.97 -9.18 -2.90
N SER A 253 23.80 -8.84 -1.91
CA SER A 253 24.07 -9.75 -0.79
C SER A 253 22.87 -9.85 0.15
N THR A 254 22.20 -8.72 0.42
CA THR A 254 20.97 -8.71 1.23
C THR A 254 19.80 -9.38 0.50
N VAL A 255 19.68 -9.18 -0.81
CA VAL A 255 18.68 -9.89 -1.62
C VAL A 255 18.92 -11.40 -1.53
N ALA A 256 20.14 -11.87 -1.79
CA ALA A 256 20.48 -13.30 -1.72
C ALA A 256 20.23 -13.91 -0.32
N ASP A 257 20.59 -13.20 0.76
CA ASP A 257 20.31 -13.64 2.13
C ASP A 257 18.80 -13.73 2.39
N THR A 258 18.01 -12.77 1.90
CA THR A 258 16.55 -12.79 2.02
C THR A 258 15.94 -13.99 1.32
N LEU A 259 16.36 -14.28 0.09
CA LEU A 259 15.92 -15.44 -0.68
C LEU A 259 16.26 -16.75 0.05
N ALA A 260 17.49 -16.86 0.59
CA ALA A 260 17.90 -18.03 1.36
C ALA A 260 17.05 -18.24 2.63
N ARG A 261 16.64 -17.16 3.31
CA ARG A 261 15.73 -17.24 4.47
C ARG A 261 14.31 -17.67 4.06
N LEU A 262 13.80 -17.18 2.93
CA LEU A 262 12.52 -17.59 2.37
C LEU A 262 12.53 -19.08 2.01
N ALA A 263 13.56 -19.54 1.29
CA ALA A 263 13.76 -20.94 0.95
C ALA A 263 13.81 -21.84 2.20
N LYS A 264 14.58 -21.44 3.22
CA LYS A 264 14.66 -22.15 4.51
C LYS A 264 13.32 -22.22 5.24
N ALA A 265 12.45 -21.23 5.05
CA ALA A 265 11.11 -21.20 5.60
C ALA A 265 10.07 -21.97 4.75
N GLY A 266 10.46 -22.52 3.60
CA GLY A 266 9.58 -23.19 2.65
C GLY A 266 8.66 -22.23 1.89
N LEU A 267 9.09 -20.97 1.72
CA LEU A 267 8.36 -19.91 1.02
C LEU A 267 8.97 -19.65 -0.37
N PRO A 268 8.18 -19.13 -1.33
CA PRO A 268 8.70 -18.72 -2.63
C PRO A 268 9.84 -17.69 -2.50
N GLU A 269 10.91 -17.90 -3.27
CA GLU A 269 12.13 -17.08 -3.28
C GLU A 269 11.93 -15.81 -4.12
N ARG A 270 11.12 -14.88 -3.60
CA ARG A 270 10.77 -13.62 -4.27
C ARG A 270 10.74 -12.44 -3.32
N VAL A 271 11.19 -11.29 -3.81
CA VAL A 271 11.18 -10.02 -3.08
C VAL A 271 10.68 -8.89 -3.98
N ILE A 272 10.02 -7.92 -3.34
CA ILE A 272 9.81 -6.59 -3.90
C ILE A 272 10.80 -5.62 -3.23
N ILE A 273 11.35 -4.69 -3.98
CA ILE A 273 12.28 -3.68 -3.45
C ILE A 273 11.63 -2.29 -3.49
N ASP A 274 11.45 -1.69 -2.32
CA ASP A 274 11.02 -0.29 -2.19
C ASP A 274 12.22 0.63 -2.42
N ALA A 275 12.23 1.37 -3.53
CA ALA A 275 13.34 2.24 -3.90
C ALA A 275 13.40 3.53 -3.07
N SER A 276 12.33 3.85 -2.31
CA SER A 276 12.22 5.06 -1.48
C SER A 276 12.74 4.79 -0.05
N HIS A 277 12.21 5.52 0.93
CA HIS A 277 12.44 5.30 2.36
C HIS A 277 13.93 5.18 2.73
N GLY A 278 14.34 4.09 3.38
CA GLY A 278 15.74 3.94 3.79
C GLY A 278 16.65 3.52 2.66
N ASN A 279 16.11 2.91 1.61
CA ASN A 279 16.89 2.59 0.41
C ASN A 279 17.33 3.85 -0.32
N SER A 280 16.52 4.90 -0.30
CA SER A 280 16.90 6.21 -0.83
C SER A 280 17.54 7.16 0.20
N GLY A 281 17.68 6.74 1.47
CA GLY A 281 18.07 7.67 2.53
C GLY A 281 17.08 8.82 2.74
N LYS A 282 15.81 8.62 2.38
CA LYS A 282 14.72 9.61 2.36
C LYS A 282 14.93 10.76 1.36
N ASP A 283 15.73 10.52 0.32
CA ASP A 283 15.95 11.46 -0.77
C ASP A 283 15.26 10.95 -2.05
N HIS A 284 14.28 11.69 -2.55
CA HIS A 284 13.57 11.37 -3.78
C HIS A 284 14.49 11.41 -5.01
N VAL A 285 15.54 12.22 -5.03
CA VAL A 285 16.53 12.21 -6.13
C VAL A 285 17.34 10.91 -6.10
N ARG A 286 17.73 10.45 -4.90
CA ARG A 286 18.41 9.16 -4.72
C ARG A 286 17.53 7.99 -5.13
N GLN A 287 16.21 8.08 -4.93
CA GLN A 287 15.24 7.05 -5.36
C GLN A 287 15.40 6.72 -6.85
N ALA A 288 15.51 7.74 -7.71
CA ALA A 288 15.74 7.53 -9.14
C ALA A 288 17.01 6.72 -9.40
N ALA A 289 18.11 7.03 -8.71
CA ALA A 289 19.35 6.27 -8.84
C ALA A 289 19.21 4.81 -8.34
N VAL A 290 18.44 4.57 -7.26
CA VAL A 290 18.16 3.19 -6.79
C VAL A 290 17.39 2.42 -7.85
N VAL A 291 16.39 3.03 -8.50
CA VAL A 291 15.65 2.41 -9.59
C VAL A 291 16.57 2.02 -10.75
N ARG A 292 17.49 2.91 -11.15
CA ARG A 292 18.46 2.60 -12.24
C ARG A 292 19.44 1.48 -11.88
N GLU A 293 19.93 1.46 -10.64
CA GLU A 293 20.80 0.39 -10.14
C GLU A 293 20.07 -0.96 -10.16
N LEU A 294 18.79 -0.99 -9.77
CA LEU A 294 17.96 -2.18 -9.83
C LEU A 294 17.64 -2.60 -11.27
N ALA A 295 17.34 -1.64 -12.15
CA ALA A 295 17.10 -1.90 -13.58
C ALA A 295 18.33 -2.55 -14.23
N SER A 296 19.54 -2.04 -13.96
CA SER A 296 20.80 -2.63 -14.43
C SER A 296 20.97 -4.08 -13.97
N ARG A 297 20.66 -4.37 -12.71
CA ARG A 297 20.75 -5.73 -12.15
C ARG A 297 19.71 -6.69 -12.71
N ILE A 298 18.47 -6.22 -12.90
CA ILE A 298 17.40 -6.98 -13.56
C ILE A 298 17.81 -7.30 -14.99
N SER A 299 18.33 -6.31 -15.73
CA SER A 299 18.85 -6.49 -17.09
C SER A 299 20.01 -7.48 -17.16
N ALA A 300 20.84 -7.56 -16.13
CA ALA A 300 21.93 -8.52 -16.01
C ALA A 300 21.47 -9.94 -15.62
N GLY A 301 20.17 -10.15 -15.44
CA GLY A 301 19.59 -11.47 -15.15
C GLY A 301 19.51 -11.83 -13.67
N GLU A 302 19.60 -10.85 -12.75
CA GLU A 302 19.41 -11.14 -11.33
C GLU A 302 17.99 -11.69 -11.06
N ARG A 303 17.94 -12.84 -10.40
CA ARG A 303 16.71 -13.56 -10.07
C ARG A 303 16.19 -13.19 -8.68
N GLY A 304 14.90 -13.44 -8.45
CA GLY A 304 14.26 -13.23 -7.16
C GLY A 304 13.73 -11.81 -6.93
N ILE A 305 14.11 -10.82 -7.74
CA ILE A 305 13.48 -9.49 -7.74
C ILE A 305 12.23 -9.55 -8.64
N SER A 306 11.07 -9.68 -8.02
CA SER A 306 9.77 -9.77 -8.71
C SER A 306 9.12 -8.41 -8.92
N GLY A 307 9.58 -7.37 -8.22
CA GLY A 307 9.01 -6.04 -8.38
C GLY A 307 9.71 -4.93 -7.62
N LEU A 308 9.24 -3.71 -7.87
CA LEU A 308 9.73 -2.48 -7.24
C LEU A 308 8.57 -1.65 -6.68
N MET A 309 8.86 -0.86 -5.65
CA MET A 309 8.00 0.24 -5.23
C MET A 309 8.67 1.59 -5.46
N MET A 310 7.89 2.57 -5.91
CA MET A 310 8.31 3.94 -6.17
C MET A 310 7.32 4.93 -5.56
N GLU A 311 7.83 6.02 -5.01
CA GLU A 311 7.02 7.16 -4.54
C GLU A 311 7.18 8.33 -5.51
N SER A 312 6.12 8.62 -6.25
CA SER A 312 6.07 9.59 -7.33
C SER A 312 4.72 10.31 -7.35
N PHE A 313 4.71 11.57 -7.75
CA PHE A 313 3.48 12.31 -7.94
C PHE A 313 3.60 13.25 -9.15
N LEU A 314 2.74 14.25 -9.27
CA LEU A 314 2.80 15.18 -10.41
C LEU A 314 4.02 16.10 -10.28
N ALA A 315 4.23 16.68 -9.10
CA ALA A 315 5.36 17.54 -8.77
C ALA A 315 6.32 16.86 -7.76
N ALA A 316 7.61 17.15 -7.92
CA ALA A 316 8.67 16.58 -7.09
C ALA A 316 8.66 17.14 -5.66
N GLY A 317 9.33 16.42 -4.76
CA GLY A 317 9.57 16.86 -3.40
C GLY A 317 8.35 16.69 -2.50
N ARG A 318 8.33 17.48 -1.43
CA ARG A 318 7.24 17.56 -0.45
C ARG A 318 7.00 19.00 -0.04
N GLN A 319 5.83 19.25 0.52
CA GLN A 319 5.46 20.49 1.18
C GLN A 319 4.94 20.21 2.60
N ASP A 320 4.93 21.25 3.43
CA ASP A 320 4.35 21.20 4.77
C ASP A 320 2.86 21.58 4.72
N LEU A 321 2.04 20.90 5.52
CA LEU A 321 0.63 21.22 5.68
C LEU A 321 0.43 22.00 6.98
N SER A 322 -0.20 23.17 6.88
CA SER A 322 -0.86 23.86 7.99
C SER A 322 -2.35 23.50 7.96
N LEU A 323 -2.87 22.94 9.05
CA LEU A 323 -4.27 22.49 9.10
C LEU A 323 -5.24 23.65 8.80
N GLY A 324 -6.21 23.42 7.93
CA GLY A 324 -7.19 24.42 7.49
C GLY A 324 -6.71 25.33 6.34
N HIS A 325 -5.46 25.17 5.87
CA HIS A 325 -4.87 25.97 4.80
C HIS A 325 -4.65 25.16 3.50
N ALA A 326 -5.56 24.24 3.19
CA ALA A 326 -5.45 23.36 2.02
C ALA A 326 -5.29 24.12 0.69
N SER A 327 -5.89 25.32 0.57
CA SER A 327 -5.80 26.16 -0.63
C SER A 327 -4.41 26.74 -0.91
N GLU A 328 -3.49 26.68 0.05
CA GLU A 328 -2.10 27.15 -0.10
C GLU A 328 -1.18 26.05 -0.65
N LEU A 329 -1.66 24.80 -0.71
CA LEU A 329 -0.86 23.67 -1.18
C LEU A 329 -0.62 23.76 -2.69
N THR A 330 0.61 23.48 -3.09
CA THR A 330 0.98 23.27 -4.48
C THR A 330 0.28 22.03 -5.00
N TYR A 331 -0.49 22.19 -6.09
CA TYR A 331 -1.20 21.10 -6.74
C TYR A 331 -0.26 19.95 -7.11
N GLY A 332 -0.64 18.72 -6.76
CA GLY A 332 0.12 17.55 -7.18
C GLY A 332 1.48 17.36 -6.50
N GLN A 333 1.74 18.03 -5.38
CA GLN A 333 2.96 17.85 -4.57
C GLN A 333 2.62 17.21 -3.21
N SER A 334 3.40 16.20 -2.80
CA SER A 334 3.14 15.43 -1.58
C SER A 334 3.19 16.28 -0.30
N ILE A 335 2.27 16.06 0.63
CA ILE A 335 2.30 16.64 1.99
C ILE A 335 2.98 15.71 3.02
N THR A 336 3.50 14.56 2.57
CA THR A 336 4.15 13.56 3.42
C THR A 336 5.61 13.37 3.03
N ASP A 337 6.03 12.19 2.58
CA ASP A 337 7.40 11.98 2.10
C ASP A 337 7.57 12.57 0.70
N ALA A 338 8.81 12.97 0.39
CA ALA A 338 9.15 13.55 -0.90
C ALA A 338 9.00 12.53 -2.03
N CYS A 339 8.37 12.93 -3.12
CA CYS A 339 8.11 12.09 -4.28
C CYS A 339 8.94 12.54 -5.49
N LEU A 340 9.17 11.63 -6.45
CA LEU A 340 9.60 11.98 -7.80
C LEU A 340 8.51 12.79 -8.53
N ALA A 341 8.90 13.69 -9.44
CA ALA A 341 7.95 14.30 -10.38
C ALA A 341 7.55 13.30 -11.47
N TRP A 342 6.44 13.58 -12.15
CA TRP A 342 6.00 12.77 -13.30
C TRP A 342 7.07 12.69 -14.39
N ASP A 343 7.73 13.81 -14.68
CA ASP A 343 8.76 13.91 -15.73
C ASP A 343 10.01 13.07 -15.43
N ASP A 344 10.27 12.75 -14.17
CA ASP A 344 11.30 11.78 -13.77
C ASP A 344 10.75 10.35 -13.75
N THR A 345 9.46 10.19 -13.42
CA THR A 345 8.82 8.88 -13.24
C THR A 345 8.65 8.14 -14.56
N ALA A 346 8.14 8.82 -15.60
CA ALA A 346 7.87 8.17 -16.88
C ALA A 346 9.14 7.58 -17.53
N PRO A 347 10.29 8.31 -17.61
CA PRO A 347 11.54 7.74 -18.10
C PRO A 347 12.05 6.56 -17.26
N LEU A 348 11.89 6.59 -15.94
CA LEU A 348 12.30 5.46 -15.09
C LEU A 348 11.48 4.20 -15.36
N LEU A 349 10.18 4.34 -15.68
CA LEU A 349 9.36 3.20 -16.12
C LEU A 349 9.85 2.65 -17.47
N ASP A 350 10.26 3.52 -18.41
CA ASP A 350 10.85 3.08 -19.69
C ASP A 350 12.19 2.35 -19.50
N GLU A 351 13.02 2.81 -18.56
CA GLU A 351 14.27 2.15 -18.18
C GLU A 351 14.00 0.76 -17.57
N LEU A 352 13.00 0.64 -16.69
CA LEU A 352 12.59 -0.65 -16.11
C LEU A 352 12.05 -1.62 -17.16
N ALA A 353 11.17 -1.15 -18.06
CA ALA A 353 10.66 -1.97 -19.16
C ALA A 353 11.81 -2.46 -20.06
N SER A 354 12.75 -1.59 -20.37
CA SER A 354 13.94 -1.94 -21.16
C SER A 354 14.83 -2.98 -20.45
N ALA A 355 14.96 -2.91 -19.13
CA ALA A 355 15.67 -3.91 -18.35
C ALA A 355 14.97 -5.28 -18.37
N VAL A 356 13.63 -5.32 -18.31
CA VAL A 356 12.86 -6.57 -18.45
C VAL A 356 13.07 -7.17 -19.84
N ARG A 357 12.99 -6.36 -20.91
CA ARG A 357 13.26 -6.82 -22.28
C ARG A 357 14.67 -7.39 -22.45
N ALA A 358 15.67 -6.76 -21.84
CA ALA A 358 17.05 -7.23 -21.92
C ALA A 358 17.31 -8.53 -21.13
N ARG A 359 16.48 -8.82 -20.12
CA ARG A 359 16.54 -10.07 -19.33
C ARG A 359 15.95 -11.28 -20.08
N ARG A 360 15.00 -11.04 -20.99
CA ARG A 360 14.30 -12.07 -21.80
C ARG A 360 15.22 -12.72 -22.82
#